data_AF-A0A7C9E6J4-F1
#
_entry.id   AF-A0A7C9E6J4-F1
#
_cell.length_a   1.000
_cell.length_b   1.000
_cell.length_c   1.000
_cell.angle_alpha   90.00
_cell.angle_beta   90.00
_cell.angle_gamma   90.00
#
_symmetry.space_group_name_H-M   'P 1'
#
loop_
_entity.id
_entity.type
_entity.pdbx_description
1 polymer ?
#
loop_
_entity_poly.entity_id
_entity_poly.type
_entity_poly.pdbx_seq_one_letter_code
_entity_poly.pdbx_strand_id
1 'polypeptide(L)'
;NVSYSERQRRLLEDYGFSCHCDRCKVEANWSNEDDGGEDEAMEEDDENMEGSEGENNELEPEGDDDFPHAYFFVRFVCDRENCGGTLAPLPPSNGGPSDVMECNVCGNLKKDEM
;
A
#
# COMPACT_ATOMS: atom_id res chain seq x y z
N ASN A 1 -10.33 3.57 8.14
CA ASN A 1 -9.98 2.13 8.16
C ASN A 1 -10.51 1.58 9.47
N VAL A 2 -11.16 0.40 9.51
CA VAL A 2 -11.76 -0.15 10.75
C VAL A 2 -10.68 -0.91 11.52
N SER A 3 -10.64 -0.77 12.85
CA SER A 3 -9.63 -1.40 13.70
C SER A 3 -9.70 -2.94 13.63
N TYR A 4 -8.63 -3.62 14.03
CA TYR A 4 -8.60 -5.08 14.14
C TYR A 4 -9.76 -5.59 15.02
N SER A 5 -9.93 -4.99 16.20
CA SER A 5 -10.95 -5.35 17.19
C SER A 5 -12.37 -5.22 16.65
N GLU A 6 -12.70 -4.10 16.01
CA GLU A 6 -14.01 -3.88 15.40
C GLU A 6 -14.29 -4.83 14.24
N ARG A 7 -13.27 -5.15 13.43
CA ARG A 7 -13.39 -6.09 12.32
C ARG A 7 -13.66 -7.51 12.82
N GLN A 8 -12.91 -7.98 13.82
CA GLN A 8 -13.11 -9.30 14.41
C GLN A 8 -14.48 -9.42 15.07
N ARG A 9 -14.92 -8.38 15.79
CA ARG A 9 -16.25 -8.33 16.42
C ARG A 9 -17.37 -8.50 15.39
N ARG A 10 -17.34 -7.77 14.27
CA ARG A 10 -18.34 -7.91 13.20
C ARG A 10 -18.34 -9.30 12.56
N LEU A 11 -17.15 -9.86 12.31
CA LEU A 11 -17.04 -11.21 11.73
C LEU A 11 -17.66 -12.26 12.66
N LEU A 12 -17.50 -12.10 13.97
CA LEU A 12 -18.09 -13.00 14.95
C LEU A 12 -19.60 -12.79 15.11
N GLU A 13 -20.06 -11.53 15.20
CA GLU A 13 -21.48 -11.20 15.41
C GLU A 13 -22.35 -11.49 14.18
N ASP A 14 -21.89 -11.09 12.98
CA ASP A 14 -22.69 -11.18 11.75
C ASP A 14 -22.51 -12.52 11.03
N TYR A 15 -21.32 -13.13 11.14
CA TYR A 15 -20.95 -14.33 10.37
C TYR A 15 -20.55 -15.53 11.24
N GLY A 16 -20.37 -15.36 12.55
CA GLY A 16 -20.08 -16.47 13.47
C GLY A 16 -18.65 -17.02 13.38
N PHE A 17 -17.68 -16.28 12.82
CA PHE A 17 -16.29 -16.74 12.76
C PHE A 17 -15.28 -15.64 13.07
N SER A 18 -14.09 -16.03 13.53
CA SER A 18 -12.94 -15.13 13.69
C SER A 18 -11.91 -15.37 12.59
N CYS A 19 -11.28 -14.29 12.11
CA CYS A 19 -10.31 -14.35 11.03
C CYS A 19 -8.87 -14.41 11.59
N HIS A 20 -8.08 -15.36 11.08
CA HIS A 20 -6.69 -15.61 11.52
C HIS A 20 -5.70 -15.55 10.34
N CYS A 21 -6.01 -14.78 9.29
CA CYS A 21 -5.10 -14.59 8.17
C CYS A 21 -3.84 -13.80 8.57
N ASP A 22 -2.81 -13.80 7.74
CA ASP A 22 -1.53 -13.17 8.08
C ASP A 22 -1.64 -11.68 8.38
N ARG A 23 -2.54 -10.97 7.68
CA ARG A 23 -2.88 -9.58 8.01
C ARG A 23 -3.43 -9.45 9.43
N CYS A 24 -4.36 -10.32 9.83
CA CYS A 24 -4.93 -10.29 11.18
C CYS A 24 -3.89 -10.59 12.27
N LYS A 25 -2.87 -11.42 11.99
CA LYS A 25 -1.79 -11.70 12.95
C LYS A 25 -0.92 -10.47 13.20
N VAL A 26 -0.62 -9.70 12.15
CA VAL A 26 0.16 -8.48 12.25
C VAL A 26 -0.63 -7.38 12.97
N GLU A 27 -1.88 -7.14 12.54
CA GLU A 27 -2.73 -6.09 13.12
C GLU A 27 -3.09 -6.37 14.60
N ALA A 28 -3.19 -7.64 15.02
CA ALA A 28 -3.45 -8.00 16.42
C ALA A 28 -2.30 -7.59 17.37
N ASN A 29 -1.09 -7.42 16.86
CA ASN A 29 0.08 -7.01 17.64
C ASN A 29 0.29 -5.50 17.66
N TRP A 30 -0.56 -4.73 16.97
CA TRP A 30 -0.52 -3.28 17.06
C TRP A 30 -1.12 -2.87 18.40
N SER A 31 -0.37 -2.10 19.18
CA SER A 31 -0.87 -1.46 20.40
C SER A 31 -2.11 -0.66 20.02
N ASN A 32 -3.25 -1.04 20.59
CA ASN A 32 -4.45 -0.24 20.49
C ASN A 32 -4.24 0.99 21.38
N GLU A 33 -3.49 1.99 20.88
CA GLU A 33 -3.25 3.30 21.52
C GLU A 33 -4.55 4.16 21.59
N ASP A 34 -5.70 3.50 21.76
CA ASP A 34 -7.03 4.08 21.91
C ASP A 34 -7.79 3.38 23.04
N ASP A 35 -7.06 2.96 24.10
CA ASP A 35 -7.66 2.59 25.39
C ASP A 35 -6.88 3.33 26.49
N GLY A 36 -7.07 4.65 26.54
CA GLY A 36 -6.44 5.56 27.49
C GLY A 36 -7.48 6.28 28.33
N GLY A 37 -8.01 5.59 29.34
CA GLY A 37 -8.72 6.25 30.42
C GLY A 37 -7.75 6.61 31.54
N GLU A 38 -7.16 7.81 31.50
CA GLU A 38 -6.82 8.62 32.68
C GLU A 38 -6.48 10.07 32.28
N ASP A 39 -7.14 10.98 32.98
CA ASP A 39 -6.98 12.43 33.00
C ASP A 39 -5.56 12.83 33.38
N GLU A 40 -4.76 13.32 32.43
CA GLU A 40 -3.60 14.16 32.72
C GLU A 40 -3.51 15.28 31.67
N ALA A 41 -3.41 16.50 32.17
CA ALA A 41 -3.60 17.76 31.47
C ALA A 41 -2.67 17.96 30.25
N MET A 42 -3.27 18.33 29.13
CA MET A 42 -2.59 18.81 27.93
C MET A 42 -2.21 20.29 28.16
N GLU A 43 -0.95 20.56 28.54
CA GLU A 43 -0.32 21.85 28.28
C GLU A 43 0.09 21.90 26.80
N GLU A 44 -0.48 22.86 26.06
CA GLU A 44 -0.01 23.24 24.74
C GLU A 44 1.42 23.77 24.84
N ASP A 45 2.35 23.19 24.09
CA ASP A 45 3.58 23.88 23.72
C ASP A 45 3.84 23.68 22.22
N ASP A 46 3.76 24.81 21.53
CA ASP A 46 3.90 25.07 20.12
C ASP A 46 5.39 25.29 19.82
N GLU A 47 6.09 24.27 19.32
CA GLU A 47 7.51 24.39 18.99
C GLU A 47 7.83 23.69 17.65
N ASN A 48 7.68 24.48 16.57
CA ASN A 48 8.66 24.60 15.49
C ASN A 48 8.79 23.47 14.42
N MET A 49 8.45 23.82 13.17
CA MET A 49 8.93 23.14 11.97
C MET A 49 10.45 23.23 11.86
N GLU A 50 11.16 22.11 11.73
CA GLU A 50 12.49 22.09 11.14
C GLU A 50 12.69 20.84 10.28
N GLY A 51 12.95 21.05 8.98
CA GLY A 51 13.32 19.99 8.07
C GLY A 51 14.74 19.52 8.36
N SER A 52 14.92 18.23 8.61
CA SER A 52 16.25 17.61 8.64
C SER A 52 16.48 16.87 7.32
N GLU A 53 17.20 17.57 6.46
CA GLU A 53 18.08 17.04 5.43
C GLU A 53 19.06 16.00 6.00
N GLY A 54 19.52 15.13 5.11
CA GLY A 54 19.92 13.75 5.42
C GLY A 54 21.12 13.57 6.34
N GLU A 55 21.06 12.48 7.11
CA GLU A 55 22.24 11.85 7.68
C GLU A 55 22.24 10.36 7.33
N ASN A 56 23.44 9.95 6.96
CA ASN A 56 23.87 8.72 6.33
C ASN A 56 23.70 7.52 7.28
N ASN A 57 22.77 6.60 6.97
CA ASN A 57 22.78 5.27 7.57
C ASN A 57 23.23 4.26 6.51
N GLU A 58 24.55 4.05 6.46
CA GLU A 58 25.20 2.94 5.76
C GLU A 58 24.64 1.62 6.30
N LEU A 59 23.59 1.12 5.64
CA LEU A 59 23.12 -0.25 5.76
C LEU A 59 23.80 -1.06 4.66
N GLU A 60 24.60 -2.03 5.08
CA GLU A 60 25.37 -2.93 4.24
C GLU A 60 24.47 -3.65 3.19
N PRO A 61 25.01 -4.00 2.00
CA PRO A 61 24.23 -4.58 0.91
C PRO A 61 23.94 -6.06 1.19
N GLU A 62 22.92 -6.30 2.00
CA GLU A 62 22.41 -7.64 2.30
C GLU A 62 21.34 -8.03 1.27
N GLY A 63 21.78 -8.64 0.17
CA GLY A 63 20.93 -9.52 -0.66
C GLY A 63 20.21 -8.86 -1.84
N ASP A 64 20.55 -9.34 -3.04
CA ASP A 64 19.95 -9.08 -4.36
C ASP A 64 18.49 -9.60 -4.47
N ASP A 65 17.68 -9.44 -3.42
CA ASP A 65 16.28 -9.89 -3.33
C ASP A 65 15.28 -8.71 -3.29
N ASP A 66 15.78 -7.48 -3.43
CA ASP A 66 14.95 -6.27 -3.38
C ASP A 66 14.20 -6.05 -4.70
N PHE A 67 12.88 -6.29 -4.62
CA PHE A 67 11.83 -5.83 -5.51
C PHE A 67 11.39 -6.69 -6.72
N PRO A 68 10.77 -7.86 -6.47
CA PRO A 68 9.78 -8.43 -7.40
C PRO A 68 8.68 -7.43 -7.80
N HIS A 69 8.39 -6.45 -6.93
CA HIS A 69 7.41 -5.39 -7.17
C HIS A 69 7.94 -4.22 -8.01
N ALA A 70 9.26 -4.05 -8.21
CA ALA A 70 9.77 -2.92 -9.02
C ALA A 70 9.43 -3.12 -10.47
N TYR A 71 9.47 -4.39 -10.90
CA TYR A 71 9.05 -4.78 -12.23
C TYR A 71 7.59 -4.36 -12.52
N PHE A 72 6.73 -4.40 -11.49
CA PHE A 72 5.36 -3.93 -11.63
C PHE A 72 5.30 -2.45 -11.99
N PHE A 73 6.06 -1.61 -11.29
CA PHE A 73 6.08 -0.17 -11.55
C PHE A 73 6.69 0.17 -12.92
N VAL A 74 7.74 -0.52 -13.34
CA VAL A 74 8.36 -0.30 -14.66
C VAL A 74 7.41 -0.72 -15.80
N ARG A 75 6.69 -1.83 -15.62
CA ARG A 75 5.86 -2.40 -16.67
C ARG A 75 4.47 -1.76 -16.74
N PHE A 76 3.80 -1.65 -15.59
CA PHE A 76 2.37 -1.37 -15.49
C PHE A 76 2.03 0.03 -14.99
N VAL A 77 2.99 0.95 -14.84
CA VAL A 77 2.70 2.38 -14.61
C VAL A 77 2.89 3.18 -15.89
N CYS A 78 2.02 4.16 -16.08
CA CYS A 78 2.06 5.07 -17.21
C CYS A 78 3.35 5.90 -17.19
N ASP A 79 4.02 5.93 -18.33
CA ASP A 79 5.27 6.64 -18.61
C ASP A 79 5.11 8.15 -18.78
N ARG A 80 3.88 8.67 -18.87
CA ARG A 80 3.63 10.11 -18.95
C ARG A 80 3.95 10.80 -17.63
N GLU A 81 4.71 11.88 -17.71
CA GLU A 81 4.97 12.78 -16.59
C GLU A 81 3.66 13.19 -15.92
N ASN A 82 3.66 13.16 -14.58
CA ASN A 82 2.53 13.57 -13.76
C ASN A 82 1.20 12.78 -13.96
N CYS A 83 1.23 11.61 -14.61
CA CYS A 83 0.02 10.78 -14.76
C CYS A 83 -0.17 9.80 -13.60
N GLY A 84 0.86 9.01 -13.28
CA GLY A 84 0.82 8.02 -12.18
C GLY A 84 -0.23 6.91 -12.32
N GLY A 85 -0.94 6.82 -13.45
CA GLY A 85 -1.96 5.81 -13.70
C GLY A 85 -1.37 4.44 -13.98
N THR A 86 -2.16 3.39 -13.79
CA THR A 86 -1.77 2.00 -14.10
C THR A 86 -2.26 1.59 -15.49
N LEU A 87 -1.46 0.79 -16.19
CA LEU A 87 -1.72 0.26 -17.51
C LEU A 87 -2.39 -1.11 -17.41
N ALA A 88 -3.52 -1.28 -18.08
CA ALA A 88 -4.26 -2.54 -18.13
C ALA A 88 -4.30 -3.09 -19.57
N PRO A 89 -4.08 -4.40 -19.80
CA PRO A 89 -4.15 -4.99 -21.13
C PRO A 89 -5.55 -4.85 -21.73
N LEU A 90 -5.61 -4.55 -23.02
CA LEU A 90 -6.87 -4.45 -23.73
C LEU A 90 -7.59 -5.81 -23.83
N PRO A 91 -8.93 -5.80 -24.03
CA PRO A 91 -9.69 -7.03 -24.24
C PRO A 91 -9.11 -7.88 -25.38
N PRO A 92 -9.10 -9.22 -25.24
CA PRO A 92 -8.59 -10.10 -26.28
C PRO A 92 -9.46 -10.00 -27.54
N SER A 93 -8.85 -9.65 -28.67
CA SER A 93 -9.59 -9.51 -29.95
C SER A 93 -9.66 -10.81 -30.76
N ASN A 94 -8.73 -11.75 -30.55
CA ASN A 94 -8.60 -12.99 -31.35
C ASN A 94 -8.42 -14.26 -30.50
N GLY A 95 -8.94 -14.25 -29.26
CA GLY A 95 -8.83 -15.40 -28.34
C GLY A 95 -7.45 -15.56 -27.67
N GLY A 96 -6.52 -14.63 -27.91
CA GLY A 96 -5.26 -14.49 -27.17
C GLY A 96 -5.18 -13.13 -26.45
N PRO A 97 -4.31 -13.00 -25.43
CA PRO A 97 -4.10 -11.74 -24.71
C PRO A 97 -3.64 -10.62 -25.66
N SER A 98 -3.94 -9.38 -25.32
CA SER A 98 -3.49 -8.20 -26.07
C SER A 98 -2.07 -7.81 -25.65
N ASP A 99 -1.19 -7.58 -26.62
CA ASP A 99 0.14 -7.01 -26.40
C ASP A 99 0.10 -5.47 -26.24
N VAL A 100 -1.08 -4.90 -26.01
CA VAL A 100 -1.30 -3.47 -25.83
C VAL A 100 -2.05 -3.24 -24.54
N MET A 101 -1.53 -2.32 -23.72
CA MET A 101 -2.09 -1.88 -22.46
C MET A 101 -2.53 -0.42 -22.53
N GLU A 102 -3.60 -0.08 -21.81
CA GLU A 102 -4.19 1.26 -21.75
C GLU A 102 -4.14 1.83 -20.32
N CYS A 103 -3.77 3.10 -20.20
CA CYS A 103 -3.71 3.80 -18.91
C CYS A 103 -5.12 4.18 -18.44
N ASN A 104 -5.47 3.77 -17.23
CA ASN A 104 -6.77 4.07 -16.61
C ASN A 104 -7.01 5.57 -16.31
N VAL A 105 -5.97 6.41 -16.33
CA VAL A 105 -6.07 7.85 -16.04
C VAL A 105 -6.13 8.69 -17.31
N CYS A 106 -5.16 8.50 -18.21
CA CYS A 106 -4.99 9.38 -19.38
C CYS A 106 -5.22 8.71 -20.74
N GLY A 107 -5.57 7.42 -20.75
CA GLY A 107 -5.84 6.64 -21.95
C GLY A 107 -4.60 6.39 -22.84
N ASN A 108 -3.38 6.58 -22.33
CA ASN A 108 -2.18 6.26 -23.11
C ASN A 108 -2.12 4.78 -23.43
N LEU A 109 -1.80 4.45 -24.68
CA LEU A 109 -1.57 3.08 -25.11
C LEU A 109 -0.07 2.79 -25.12
N LYS A 110 0.34 1.73 -24.42
CA LYS A 110 1.72 1.21 -24.37
C LYS A 110 1.72 -0.23 -24.87
N LYS A 111 2.72 -0.61 -25.68
CA LYS A 111 2.93 -2.01 -26.05
C LYS A 111 3.58 -2.77 -24.90
N ASP A 112 3.14 -4.00 -24.70
CA ASP A 112 3.68 -4.90 -23.71
C ASP A 112 4.89 -5.64 -24.31
N GLU A 113 6.09 -5.15 -24.03
CA GLU A 113 7.33 -5.81 -24.44
C GLU A 113 7.66 -6.90 -23.41
N MET A 114 7.24 -8.15 -23.71
CA MET A 114 7.58 -9.35 -22.94
C MET A 114 9.03 -9.79 -23.14
#